data_AF-A0A8T4ZSA5-F1
#
_entry.id   AF-A0A8T4ZSA5-F1
#
_cell.length_a   1.000
_cell.length_b   1.000
_cell.length_c   1.000
_cell.angle_alpha   90.00
_cell.angle_beta   90.00
_cell.angle_gamma   90.00
#
_symmetry.space_group_name_H-M   'P 1'
#
loop_
_entity.id
_entity.type
_entity.pdbx_description
1 polymer ?
#
loop_
_entity_poly.entity_id
_entity_poly.type
_entity_poly.pdbx_seq_one_letter_code
_entity_poly.pdbx_strand_id
1 'polypeptide(L)'
;MKVLWVRHNEKISFNRPYTWFILGLRGSGKSSFLEHVAENYLNEGHVVFDLFGSRDGENLAWLRSPYVNDKRILLLRGENVDVNCSFTVMQADKLTLHDLENHDIIISPSPLYLNIDQEFYNAAQLTDLLYKRIHWNRLVYMVVREAANFYYSRLKVSENQILAKSQMIYLIREARHCGLSIGLDSIRYYAIDIDIRNLADYLMLKAQGVLGLIEDLKWLYNYFNPMVVQKMPPKYFIIVSRSGALGLGSFPYPTWHKQEGEDILKSIGIKVEYGEMPKEAEDKGRFKTISDNEHAEIIRLYFEEMLSMHEIAERLKRSSRTVMEHIKGHDAAVERSGFCPACKRVQSQYKNVLIKQERAKIKEAL
;
A
#
# COMPACT_ATOMS: atom_id res chain seq x y z
N MET A 1 22.71 -4.29 -14.40
CA MET A 1 23.34 -3.05 -13.88
C MET A 1 24.85 -3.11 -14.06
N LYS A 2 25.51 -1.98 -14.37
CA LYS A 2 26.99 -1.89 -14.45
C LYS A 2 27.48 -0.76 -13.55
N VAL A 3 28.53 -1.00 -12.78
CA VAL A 3 29.13 -0.01 -11.86
C VAL A 3 30.63 0.06 -12.10
N LEU A 4 31.13 1.27 -12.30
CA LEU A 4 32.54 1.60 -12.26
C LEU A 4 32.85 2.17 -10.87
N TRP A 5 33.62 1.43 -10.07
CA TRP A 5 34.00 1.88 -8.75
C TRP A 5 35.16 2.88 -8.82
N VAL A 6 34.97 4.02 -8.15
CA VAL A 6 35.91 5.14 -8.05
C VAL A 6 36.69 5.07 -6.73
N ARG A 7 36.07 4.49 -5.68
CA ARG A 7 36.69 4.27 -4.38
C ARG A 7 36.27 2.91 -3.84
N HIS A 8 37.24 2.10 -3.43
CA HIS A 8 37.05 0.68 -3.07
C HIS A 8 36.33 -0.10 -4.18
N ASN A 9 35.98 -1.36 -3.94
CA ASN A 9 35.21 -2.18 -4.87
C ASN A 9 34.27 -3.06 -4.06
N GLU A 10 33.04 -3.20 -4.53
CA GLU A 10 32.05 -4.05 -3.88
C GLU A 10 31.33 -4.92 -4.91
N LYS A 11 31.13 -6.19 -4.55
CA LYS A 11 30.33 -7.12 -5.37
C LYS A 11 28.88 -7.05 -4.89
N ILE A 12 28.04 -6.45 -5.71
CA ILE A 12 26.60 -6.40 -5.48
C ILE A 12 26.00 -7.78 -5.79
N SER A 13 25.20 -8.30 -4.86
CA SER A 13 24.43 -9.53 -5.02
C SER A 13 22.94 -9.23 -4.85
N PHE A 14 22.08 -10.00 -5.50
CA PHE A 14 20.63 -9.94 -5.30
C PHE A 14 20.11 -11.15 -4.51
N ASN A 15 21.02 -11.95 -3.93
CA ASN A 15 20.72 -13.04 -2.99
C ASN A 15 20.89 -12.62 -1.52
N ARG A 16 20.87 -11.31 -1.25
CA ARG A 16 20.96 -10.75 0.10
C ARG A 16 19.88 -9.69 0.35
N PRO A 17 19.39 -9.57 1.59
CA PRO A 17 18.39 -8.60 2.00
C PRO A 17 19.01 -7.19 2.13
N TYR A 18 19.31 -6.55 1.00
CA TYR A 18 19.88 -5.20 0.98
C TYR A 18 18.80 -4.13 1.10
N THR A 19 19.14 -3.03 1.75
CA THR A 19 18.30 -1.82 1.74
C THR A 19 18.87 -0.81 0.73
N TRP A 20 18.07 -0.51 -0.29
CA TRP A 20 18.38 0.41 -1.38
C TRP A 20 17.63 1.72 -1.15
N PHE A 21 18.36 2.82 -0.99
CA PHE A 21 17.77 4.14 -0.87
C PHE A 21 18.15 5.02 -2.06
N ILE A 22 17.17 5.47 -2.82
CA ILE A 22 17.38 6.26 -4.04
C ILE A 22 16.93 7.70 -3.80
N LEU A 23 17.85 8.63 -4.04
CA LEU A 23 17.61 10.06 -3.89
C LEU A 23 17.78 10.79 -5.22
N GLY A 24 16.82 11.65 -5.55
CA GLY A 24 16.92 12.54 -6.71
C GLY A 24 15.61 13.25 -7.06
N LEU A 25 15.67 14.14 -8.04
CA LEU A 25 14.52 14.94 -8.44
C LEU A 25 13.44 14.12 -9.18
N ARG A 26 12.29 14.76 -9.45
CA ARG A 26 11.28 14.21 -10.36
C ARG A 26 11.88 14.02 -11.76
N GLY A 27 11.46 12.97 -12.46
CA GLY A 27 11.98 12.62 -13.79
C GLY A 27 13.43 12.08 -13.82
N SER A 28 14.10 11.94 -12.67
CA SER A 28 15.49 11.46 -12.63
C SER A 28 15.65 9.92 -12.76
N GLY A 29 14.56 9.19 -12.98
CA GLY A 29 14.56 7.73 -13.15
C GLY A 29 14.79 6.95 -11.84
N LYS A 30 14.19 7.39 -10.73
CA LYS A 30 14.28 6.72 -9.42
C LYS A 30 13.43 5.46 -9.38
N SER A 31 12.14 5.61 -9.66
CA SER A 31 11.17 4.53 -9.78
C SER A 31 11.62 3.47 -10.79
N SER A 32 12.08 3.88 -11.98
CA SER A 32 12.60 2.94 -12.99
C SER A 32 13.91 2.26 -12.57
N PHE A 33 14.69 2.87 -11.67
CA PHE A 33 15.85 2.19 -11.08
C PHE A 33 15.41 1.13 -10.05
N LEU A 34 14.39 1.42 -9.24
CA LEU A 34 13.78 0.43 -8.33
C LEU A 34 13.23 -0.77 -9.11
N GLU A 35 12.57 -0.53 -10.23
CA GLU A 35 12.13 -1.58 -11.16
C GLU A 35 13.31 -2.42 -11.65
N HIS A 36 14.40 -1.79 -12.10
CA HIS A 36 15.59 -2.53 -12.52
C HIS A 36 16.19 -3.36 -11.39
N VAL A 37 16.21 -2.85 -10.14
CA VAL A 37 16.67 -3.64 -8.98
C VAL A 37 15.75 -4.83 -8.73
N ALA A 38 14.43 -4.62 -8.79
CA ALA A 38 13.43 -5.67 -8.67
C ALA A 38 13.59 -6.75 -9.74
N GLU A 39 13.87 -6.38 -11.00
CA GLU A 39 14.15 -7.35 -12.06
C GLU A 39 15.35 -8.25 -11.70
N ASN A 40 16.41 -7.72 -11.07
CA ASN A 40 17.54 -8.55 -10.67
C ASN A 40 17.18 -9.51 -9.53
N TYR A 41 16.36 -9.08 -8.55
CA TYR A 41 15.85 -9.99 -7.52
C TYR A 41 14.97 -11.09 -8.12
N LEU A 42 14.08 -10.73 -9.03
CA LEU A 42 13.19 -11.65 -9.72
C LEU A 42 13.97 -12.69 -10.56
N ASN A 43 15.05 -12.27 -11.22
CA ASN A 43 15.93 -13.15 -12.00
C ASN A 43 16.73 -14.14 -11.14
N GLU A 44 16.99 -13.80 -9.88
CA GLU A 44 17.57 -14.73 -8.88
C GLU A 44 16.49 -15.62 -8.21
N GLY A 45 15.24 -15.55 -8.65
CA GLY A 45 14.14 -16.37 -8.15
C GLY A 45 13.43 -15.82 -6.92
N HIS A 46 13.66 -14.56 -6.55
CA HIS A 46 13.00 -13.91 -5.42
C HIS A 46 11.65 -13.31 -5.80
N VAL A 47 10.90 -12.86 -4.80
CA VAL A 47 9.58 -12.25 -4.96
C VAL A 47 9.74 -10.74 -5.06
N VAL A 48 9.03 -10.09 -5.98
CA VAL A 48 8.89 -8.63 -6.02
C VAL A 48 7.56 -8.25 -5.38
N PHE A 49 7.59 -7.32 -4.44
CA PHE A 49 6.40 -6.78 -3.82
C PHE A 49 6.38 -5.25 -3.96
N ASP A 50 5.65 -4.75 -4.95
CA ASP A 50 5.50 -3.31 -5.19
C ASP A 50 4.36 -2.75 -4.32
N LEU A 51 4.71 -2.42 -3.07
CA LEU A 51 3.78 -2.17 -1.96
C LEU A 51 3.03 -0.85 -2.08
N PHE A 52 3.73 0.21 -2.50
CA PHE A 52 3.20 1.57 -2.45
C PHE A 52 3.86 2.43 -3.53
N GLY A 53 3.09 3.35 -4.10
CA GLY A 53 3.62 4.30 -5.07
C GLY A 53 2.68 5.46 -5.34
N SER A 54 2.85 6.09 -6.50
CA SER A 54 2.07 7.27 -6.87
C SER A 54 0.63 6.91 -7.22
N ARG A 55 -0.28 7.87 -6.96
CA ARG A 55 -1.73 7.74 -7.22
C ARG A 55 -2.10 7.41 -8.67
N ASP A 56 -1.21 7.69 -9.61
CA ASP A 56 -1.42 7.39 -11.03
C ASP A 56 -1.19 5.91 -11.38
N GLY A 57 -0.86 5.07 -10.38
CA GLY A 57 -0.72 3.64 -10.56
C GLY A 57 0.59 3.25 -11.24
N GLU A 58 1.69 3.98 -11.02
CA GLU A 58 3.02 3.67 -11.58
C GLU A 58 3.41 2.19 -11.40
N ASN A 59 3.07 1.59 -10.26
CA ASN A 59 3.34 0.18 -9.94
C ASN A 59 2.65 -0.79 -10.93
N LEU A 60 1.56 -0.40 -11.59
CA LEU A 60 0.88 -1.21 -12.60
C LEU A 60 1.70 -1.35 -13.89
N ALA A 61 2.78 -0.58 -14.05
CA ALA A 61 3.70 -0.72 -15.19
C ALA A 61 4.26 -2.15 -15.31
N TRP A 62 4.39 -2.89 -14.21
CA TRP A 62 4.77 -4.31 -14.21
C TRP A 62 3.89 -5.16 -15.14
N LEU A 63 2.62 -4.79 -15.33
CA LEU A 63 1.69 -5.50 -16.21
C LEU A 63 1.95 -5.28 -17.71
N ARG A 64 2.93 -4.45 -18.06
CA ARG A 64 3.47 -4.30 -19.42
C ARG A 64 4.87 -4.91 -19.57
N SER A 65 5.45 -5.36 -18.46
CA SER A 65 6.79 -5.94 -18.45
C SER A 65 6.78 -7.30 -19.17
N PRO A 66 7.93 -7.76 -19.70
CA PRO A 66 8.02 -9.08 -20.31
C PRO A 66 7.67 -10.22 -19.35
N TYR A 67 7.76 -9.96 -18.03
CA TYR A 67 7.51 -10.94 -16.96
C TYR A 67 6.04 -11.37 -16.83
N VAL A 68 5.12 -10.65 -17.48
CA VAL A 68 3.69 -10.95 -17.45
C VAL A 68 3.36 -12.33 -18.00
N ASN A 69 4.18 -12.85 -18.91
CA ASN A 69 3.90 -14.11 -19.59
C ASN A 69 4.41 -15.34 -18.83
N ASP A 70 5.44 -15.19 -17.99
CA ASP A 70 6.13 -16.30 -17.32
C ASP A 70 6.05 -16.23 -15.79
N LYS A 71 5.62 -15.11 -15.20
CA LYS A 71 5.54 -14.92 -13.75
C LYS A 71 4.11 -14.92 -13.26
N ARG A 72 3.92 -15.41 -12.03
CA ARG A 72 2.64 -15.38 -11.33
C ARG A 72 2.47 -14.01 -10.69
N ILE A 73 1.54 -13.22 -11.21
CA ILE A 73 1.26 -11.86 -10.75
C ILE A 73 -0.02 -11.84 -9.91
N LEU A 74 0.06 -11.17 -8.75
CA LEU A 74 -1.08 -10.90 -7.87
C LEU A 74 -1.30 -9.40 -7.73
N LEU A 75 -2.53 -8.95 -7.97
CA LEU A 75 -2.98 -7.59 -7.69
C LEU A 75 -3.72 -7.54 -6.36
N LEU A 76 -3.30 -6.61 -5.50
CA LEU A 76 -4.00 -6.33 -4.25
C LEU A 76 -4.97 -5.18 -4.44
N ARG A 77 -6.12 -5.29 -3.79
CA ARG A 77 -7.17 -4.27 -3.78
C ARG A 77 -7.68 -3.99 -2.37
N GLY A 78 -8.24 -2.81 -2.20
CA GLY A 78 -8.99 -2.43 -1.02
C GLY A 78 -10.32 -3.16 -0.87
N GLU A 79 -10.87 -3.06 0.33
CA GLU A 79 -12.26 -3.42 0.61
C GLU A 79 -13.20 -2.51 -0.19
N ASN A 80 -14.32 -3.05 -0.68
CA ASN A 80 -15.32 -2.33 -1.49
C ASN A 80 -14.76 -1.72 -2.79
N VAL A 81 -13.68 -2.30 -3.33
CA VAL A 81 -13.20 -2.01 -4.68
C VAL A 81 -13.40 -3.27 -5.52
N ASP A 82 -14.07 -3.16 -6.66
CA ASP A 82 -14.21 -4.24 -7.62
C ASP A 82 -13.27 -3.99 -8.80
N VAL A 83 -12.50 -5.00 -9.17
CA VAL A 83 -11.45 -4.91 -10.20
C VAL A 83 -11.70 -5.98 -11.24
N ASN A 84 -11.99 -5.56 -12.47
CA ASN A 84 -12.19 -6.46 -13.59
C ASN A 84 -10.94 -6.45 -14.47
N CYS A 85 -10.22 -7.58 -14.49
CA CYS A 85 -9.02 -7.79 -15.27
C CYS A 85 -8.72 -9.28 -15.48
N SER A 86 -7.72 -9.59 -16.29
CA SER A 86 -7.26 -10.97 -16.55
C SER A 86 -6.31 -11.53 -15.49
N PHE A 87 -5.90 -10.71 -14.51
CA PHE A 87 -4.93 -11.08 -13.49
C PHE A 87 -5.62 -11.58 -12.22
N THR A 88 -4.88 -12.34 -11.40
CA THR A 88 -5.35 -12.72 -10.06
C THR A 88 -5.48 -11.46 -9.21
N VAL A 89 -6.65 -11.27 -8.61
CA VAL A 89 -6.94 -10.15 -7.71
C VAL A 89 -7.31 -10.68 -6.34
N MET A 90 -6.75 -10.10 -5.28
CA MET A 90 -7.04 -10.44 -3.90
C MET A 90 -7.23 -9.18 -3.06
N GLN A 91 -8.08 -9.26 -2.05
CA GLN A 91 -8.19 -8.20 -1.06
C GLN A 91 -6.94 -8.17 -0.18
N ALA A 92 -6.39 -6.99 0.08
CA ALA A 92 -5.09 -6.86 0.75
C ALA A 92 -5.04 -7.52 2.15
N ASP A 93 -6.14 -7.46 2.90
CA ASP A 93 -6.29 -8.06 4.24
C ASP A 93 -6.35 -9.60 4.23
N LYS A 94 -6.60 -10.21 3.07
CA LYS A 94 -6.65 -11.68 2.89
C LYS A 94 -5.32 -12.28 2.47
N LEU A 95 -4.30 -11.45 2.20
CA LEU A 95 -3.00 -11.94 1.79
C LEU A 95 -2.35 -12.75 2.92
N THR A 96 -1.81 -13.92 2.60
CA THR A 96 -1.11 -14.78 3.55
C THR A 96 0.37 -14.94 3.19
N LEU A 97 1.18 -15.44 4.13
CA LEU A 97 2.58 -15.81 3.86
C LEU A 97 2.70 -16.87 2.75
N HIS A 98 1.70 -17.73 2.60
CA HIS A 98 1.68 -18.73 1.54
C HIS A 98 1.53 -18.09 0.17
N ASP A 99 0.70 -17.05 0.06
CA ASP A 99 0.52 -16.30 -1.18
C ASP A 99 1.81 -15.59 -1.60
N LEU A 100 2.62 -15.10 -0.64
CA LEU A 100 3.93 -14.51 -0.92
C LEU A 100 4.88 -15.50 -1.60
N GLU A 101 4.86 -16.77 -1.21
CA GLU A 101 5.71 -17.82 -1.81
C GLU A 101 5.16 -18.31 -3.16
N ASN A 102 3.85 -18.24 -3.34
CA ASN A 102 3.15 -18.71 -4.53
C ASN A 102 3.07 -17.69 -5.68
N HIS A 103 3.47 -16.45 -5.43
CA HIS A 103 3.53 -15.42 -6.46
C HIS A 103 4.97 -14.95 -6.64
N ASP A 104 5.22 -14.38 -7.80
CA ASP A 104 6.54 -13.87 -8.16
C ASP A 104 6.53 -12.34 -8.15
N ILE A 105 5.40 -11.73 -8.51
CA ILE A 105 5.18 -10.29 -8.46
C ILE A 105 3.85 -10.04 -7.75
N ILE A 106 3.89 -9.23 -6.70
CA ILE A 106 2.72 -8.78 -5.96
C ILE A 106 2.67 -7.26 -6.05
N ILE A 107 1.54 -6.71 -6.46
CA ILE A 107 1.38 -5.29 -6.72
C ILE A 107 0.25 -4.77 -5.85
N SER A 108 0.53 -3.74 -5.05
CA SER A 108 -0.44 -2.98 -4.26
C SER A 108 -0.52 -1.56 -4.82
N PRO A 109 -1.28 -1.36 -5.90
CA PRO A 109 -1.34 -0.08 -6.61
C PRO A 109 -2.40 0.85 -5.98
N SER A 110 -2.06 2.13 -5.78
CA SER A 110 -2.96 3.13 -5.19
C SER A 110 -4.35 3.22 -5.85
N PRO A 111 -4.50 3.12 -7.19
CA PRO A 111 -5.82 3.14 -7.83
C PRO A 111 -6.75 2.00 -7.41
N LEU A 112 -6.26 0.90 -6.84
CA LEU A 112 -7.10 -0.22 -6.42
C LEU A 112 -7.55 -0.11 -4.96
N TYR A 113 -7.37 1.06 -4.35
CA TYR A 113 -7.90 1.41 -3.03
C TYR A 113 -8.90 2.57 -3.15
N LEU A 114 -9.90 2.60 -2.27
CA LEU A 114 -10.95 3.61 -2.31
C LEU A 114 -10.42 5.00 -1.96
N ASN A 115 -9.50 5.06 -1.00
CA ASN A 115 -8.88 6.29 -0.53
C ASN A 115 -7.49 6.00 0.06
N ILE A 116 -6.78 7.09 0.35
CA ILE A 116 -5.43 7.05 0.92
C ILE A 116 -5.41 6.33 2.28
N ASP A 117 -6.40 6.54 3.15
CA ASP A 117 -6.37 5.96 4.49
C ASP A 117 -6.47 4.43 4.44
N GLN A 118 -7.29 3.90 3.53
CA GLN A 118 -7.40 2.47 3.28
C GLN A 118 -6.10 1.89 2.72
N GLU A 119 -5.45 2.59 1.76
CA GLU A 119 -4.15 2.20 1.23
C GLU A 119 -3.09 2.12 2.35
N PHE A 120 -3.02 3.14 3.21
CA PHE A 120 -2.09 3.16 4.35
C PHE A 120 -2.35 2.05 5.36
N TYR A 121 -3.62 1.83 5.71
CA TYR A 121 -4.00 0.77 6.64
C TYR A 121 -3.61 -0.62 6.11
N ASN A 122 -3.94 -0.90 4.85
CA ASN A 122 -3.59 -2.17 4.22
C ASN A 122 -2.08 -2.33 4.07
N ALA A 123 -1.35 -1.27 3.68
CA ALA A 123 0.11 -1.31 3.63
C ALA A 123 0.72 -1.65 4.99
N ALA A 124 0.17 -1.12 6.09
CA ALA A 124 0.60 -1.46 7.44
C ALA A 124 0.38 -2.96 7.75
N GLN A 125 -0.81 -3.49 7.46
CA GLN A 125 -1.11 -4.91 7.66
C GLN A 125 -0.19 -5.82 6.83
N LEU A 126 0.07 -5.44 5.58
CA LEU A 126 0.97 -6.16 4.69
C LEU A 126 2.42 -6.15 5.21
N THR A 127 2.85 -5.04 5.81
CA THR A 127 4.20 -4.95 6.42
C THR A 127 4.29 -5.78 7.70
N ASP A 128 3.24 -5.83 8.52
CA ASP A 128 3.16 -6.71 9.69
C ASP A 128 3.15 -8.19 9.30
N LEU A 129 2.49 -8.54 8.18
CA LEU A 129 2.55 -9.88 7.61
C LEU A 129 4.00 -10.26 7.23
N LEU A 130 4.73 -9.38 6.55
CA LEU A 130 6.14 -9.60 6.21
C LEU A 130 7.04 -9.72 7.45
N TYR A 131 6.76 -8.94 8.50
CA TYR A 131 7.50 -8.98 9.75
C TYR A 131 7.39 -10.33 10.46
N LYS A 132 6.21 -10.97 10.39
CA LYS A 132 5.96 -12.30 10.98
C LYS A 132 6.73 -13.45 10.33
N ARG A 133 7.47 -13.19 9.25
CA ARG A 133 8.22 -14.21 8.53
C ARG A 133 9.51 -14.56 9.28
N ILE A 134 9.51 -15.71 9.97
CA ILE A 134 10.66 -16.20 10.74
C ILE A 134 11.63 -17.01 9.86
N HIS A 135 11.09 -17.76 8.90
CA HIS A 135 11.84 -18.60 7.97
C HIS A 135 11.47 -18.24 6.54
N TRP A 136 12.46 -18.23 5.65
CA TRP A 136 12.27 -17.84 4.26
C TRP A 136 13.19 -18.64 3.34
N ASN A 137 12.64 -19.08 2.21
CA ASN A 137 13.39 -19.74 1.14
C ASN A 137 13.77 -18.75 0.03
N ARG A 138 12.88 -17.78 -0.21
CA ARG A 138 13.04 -16.70 -1.20
C ARG A 138 13.11 -15.35 -0.49
N LEU A 139 13.89 -14.42 -0.99
CA LEU A 139 13.79 -13.04 -0.53
C LEU A 139 12.48 -12.41 -1.05
N VAL A 140 11.98 -11.42 -0.31
CA VAL A 140 10.99 -10.49 -0.83
C VAL A 140 11.70 -9.16 -1.07
N TYR A 141 11.70 -8.66 -2.30
CA TYR A 141 12.13 -7.31 -2.61
C TYR A 141 10.91 -6.38 -2.58
N MET A 142 10.77 -5.65 -1.48
CA MET A 142 9.68 -4.71 -1.29
C MET A 142 10.04 -3.34 -1.84
N VAL A 143 9.22 -2.85 -2.78
CA VAL A 143 9.36 -1.54 -3.40
C VAL A 143 8.38 -0.57 -2.74
N VAL A 144 8.91 0.54 -2.22
CA VAL A 144 8.12 1.64 -1.68
C VAL A 144 8.52 2.91 -2.41
N ARG A 145 7.70 3.31 -3.37
CA ARG A 145 7.92 4.50 -4.18
C ARG A 145 7.37 5.73 -3.47
N GLU A 146 7.97 6.88 -3.74
CA GLU A 146 7.72 8.12 -3.03
C GLU A 146 7.72 7.92 -1.52
N ALA A 147 8.74 7.23 -1.00
CA ALA A 147 8.87 6.83 0.39
C ALA A 147 8.64 8.01 1.35
N ALA A 148 8.94 9.26 0.97
CA ALA A 148 8.60 10.41 1.81
C ALA A 148 7.11 10.52 2.13
N ASN A 149 6.19 10.15 1.23
CA ASN A 149 4.75 10.18 1.49
C ASN A 149 4.34 9.08 2.46
N PHE A 150 5.01 7.93 2.38
CA PHE A 150 4.73 6.79 3.25
C PHE A 150 5.38 6.92 4.64
N TYR A 151 6.61 7.43 4.68
CA TYR A 151 7.48 7.50 5.86
C TYR A 151 7.57 8.91 6.48
N TYR A 152 6.73 9.86 6.05
CA TYR A 152 6.88 11.26 6.48
C TYR A 152 6.87 11.41 8.00
N SER A 153 7.78 12.23 8.51
CA SER A 153 7.91 12.49 9.94
C SER A 153 6.83 13.42 10.53
N ARG A 154 6.04 14.13 9.70
CA ARG A 154 5.28 15.32 10.13
C ARG A 154 3.80 15.41 9.73
N LEU A 155 3.20 14.38 9.12
CA LEU A 155 1.75 14.37 8.84
C LEU A 155 1.06 13.43 9.82
N LYS A 156 0.52 13.99 10.90
CA LYS A 156 -0.45 13.32 11.77
C LYS A 156 -1.83 13.56 11.16
N VAL A 157 -2.42 12.56 10.52
CA VAL A 157 -3.82 12.65 10.09
C VAL A 157 -4.68 11.55 10.73
N SER A 158 -4.11 10.37 11.05
CA SER A 158 -4.84 9.31 11.77
C SER A 158 -3.95 8.45 12.69
N GLU A 159 -4.53 7.81 13.71
CA GLU A 159 -3.83 6.88 14.63
C GLU A 159 -3.20 5.70 13.87
N ASN A 160 -3.89 5.23 12.82
CA ASN A 160 -3.44 4.13 11.96
C ASN A 160 -2.12 4.46 11.25
N GLN A 161 -1.90 5.70 10.81
CA GLN A 161 -0.64 6.12 10.18
C GLN A 161 0.54 6.11 11.17
N ILE A 162 0.29 6.45 12.45
CA ILE A 162 1.35 6.45 13.48
C ILE A 162 1.79 5.03 13.79
N LEU A 163 0.85 4.10 13.92
CA LEU A 163 1.12 2.68 14.15
C LEU A 163 1.82 2.04 12.96
N ALA A 164 1.35 2.31 11.74
CA ALA A 164 1.99 1.85 10.50
C ALA A 164 3.47 2.29 10.43
N LYS A 165 3.74 3.55 10.80
CA LYS A 165 5.09 4.11 10.80
C LYS A 165 6.00 3.39 11.79
N SER A 166 5.56 3.18 13.02
CA SER A 166 6.40 2.52 14.04
C SER A 166 6.72 1.08 13.63
N GLN A 167 5.71 0.31 13.20
CA GLN A 167 5.87 -1.05 12.71
C GLN A 167 6.84 -1.13 11.52
N MET A 168 6.74 -0.20 10.57
CA MET A 168 7.60 -0.21 9.39
C MET A 168 9.06 0.14 9.73
N ILE A 169 9.33 1.02 10.70
CA ILE A 169 10.70 1.28 11.17
C ILE A 169 11.29 0.01 11.83
N TYR A 170 10.49 -0.71 12.62
CA TYR A 170 10.92 -2.00 13.19
C TYR A 170 11.19 -3.04 12.09
N LEU A 171 10.31 -3.13 11.08
CA LEU A 171 10.51 -4.02 9.94
C LEU A 171 11.82 -3.72 9.22
N ILE A 172 12.16 -2.46 8.96
CA ILE A 172 13.42 -2.10 8.28
C ILE A 172 14.64 -2.52 9.11
N ARG A 173 14.58 -2.35 10.45
CA ARG A 173 15.66 -2.76 11.36
C ARG A 173 15.88 -4.28 11.35
N GLU A 174 14.81 -5.05 11.23
CA GLU A 174 14.84 -6.51 11.25
C GLU A 174 14.69 -7.16 9.87
N ALA A 175 14.69 -6.37 8.80
CA ALA A 175 14.40 -6.82 7.43
C ALA A 175 15.24 -8.03 7.02
N ARG A 176 16.50 -8.06 7.47
CA ARG A 176 17.41 -9.18 7.19
C ARG A 176 16.97 -10.50 7.82
N HIS A 177 16.39 -10.44 9.02
CA HIS A 177 15.86 -11.63 9.70
C HIS A 177 14.60 -12.14 9.01
N CYS A 178 13.77 -11.24 8.48
CA CYS A 178 12.54 -11.57 7.75
C CYS A 178 12.77 -11.96 6.27
N GLY A 179 14.02 -11.92 5.78
CA GLY A 179 14.32 -12.18 4.37
C GLY A 179 13.80 -11.11 3.42
N LEU A 180 13.80 -9.86 3.88
CA LEU A 180 13.25 -8.71 3.18
C LEU A 180 14.40 -7.81 2.67
N SER A 181 14.43 -7.60 1.37
CA SER A 181 15.18 -6.50 0.76
C SER A 181 14.21 -5.34 0.49
N ILE A 182 14.67 -4.11 0.65
CA ILE A 182 13.81 -2.94 0.59
C ILE A 182 14.36 -1.94 -0.42
N GLY A 183 13.50 -1.47 -1.31
CA GLY A 183 13.78 -0.39 -2.25
C GLY A 183 12.95 0.84 -1.93
N LEU A 184 13.60 1.93 -1.56
CA LEU A 184 12.97 3.20 -1.21
C LEU A 184 13.44 4.28 -2.16
N ASP A 185 12.53 5.11 -2.67
CA ASP A 185 12.94 6.35 -3.33
C ASP A 185 12.32 7.61 -2.70
N SER A 186 13.06 8.71 -2.78
CA SER A 186 12.59 9.99 -2.27
C SER A 186 13.23 11.14 -3.04
N ILE A 187 12.55 12.28 -3.01
CA ILE A 187 13.10 13.56 -3.47
C ILE A 187 13.89 14.25 -2.35
N ARG A 188 13.44 14.08 -1.11
CA ARG A 188 13.99 14.81 0.05
C ARG A 188 14.68 13.83 0.97
N TYR A 189 16.00 14.01 1.14
CA TYR A 189 16.79 13.17 2.03
C TYR A 189 16.27 13.22 3.48
N TYR A 190 16.10 14.42 4.04
CA TYR A 190 15.64 14.62 5.42
C TYR A 190 14.14 14.33 5.65
N ALA A 191 13.37 14.00 4.60
CA ALA A 191 11.99 13.57 4.77
C ALA A 191 11.90 12.11 5.25
N ILE A 192 12.95 11.32 4.96
CA ILE A 192 13.08 9.95 5.44
C ILE A 192 13.71 9.95 6.82
N ASP A 193 13.17 9.12 7.71
CA ASP A 193 13.67 8.94 9.07
C ASP A 193 15.18 8.65 9.09
N ILE A 194 15.89 9.19 10.08
CA ILE A 194 17.34 9.05 10.18
C ILE A 194 17.77 7.58 10.31
N ASP A 195 16.97 6.75 10.97
CA ASP A 195 17.27 5.34 11.16
C ASP A 195 17.26 4.60 9.82
N ILE A 196 16.27 4.88 8.98
CA ILE A 196 16.16 4.28 7.65
C ILE A 196 17.36 4.68 6.78
N ARG A 197 17.78 5.96 6.85
CA ARG A 197 18.95 6.46 6.12
C ARG A 197 20.24 5.77 6.56
N ASN A 198 20.42 5.55 7.86
CA ASN A 198 21.60 4.90 8.42
C ASN A 198 21.63 3.38 8.18
N LEU A 199 20.46 2.76 7.99
CA LEU A 199 20.32 1.33 7.71
C LEU A 199 20.43 1.00 6.22
N ALA A 200 20.41 1.99 5.33
CA ALA A 200 20.60 1.77 3.90
C ALA A 200 21.98 1.16 3.61
N ASP A 201 21.99 0.05 2.88
CA ASP A 201 23.22 -0.61 2.43
C ASP A 201 23.80 0.10 1.22
N TYR A 202 22.93 0.61 0.35
CA TYR A 202 23.29 1.38 -0.82
C TYR A 202 22.44 2.65 -0.91
N LEU A 203 23.12 3.79 -0.96
CA LEU A 203 22.53 5.07 -1.32
C LEU A 203 22.81 5.33 -2.81
N MET A 204 21.75 5.46 -3.59
CA MET A 204 21.79 5.76 -5.01
C MET A 204 21.46 7.22 -5.23
N LEU A 205 22.36 7.97 -5.84
CA LEU A 205 22.14 9.37 -6.18
C LEU A 205 21.85 9.49 -7.68
N LYS A 206 20.68 10.04 -7.97
CA LYS A 206 20.26 10.48 -9.30
C LYS A 206 20.49 11.98 -9.45
N ALA A 207 19.99 12.56 -10.54
CA ALA A 207 20.04 14.01 -10.74
C ALA A 207 19.47 14.77 -9.54
N GLN A 208 20.26 15.67 -8.98
CA GLN A 208 19.87 16.52 -7.83
C GLN A 208 19.42 17.93 -8.25
N GLY A 209 19.59 18.29 -9.52
CA GLY A 209 19.31 19.62 -10.08
C GLY A 209 20.02 20.74 -9.36
N VAL A 210 19.46 21.95 -9.40
CA VAL A 210 20.16 23.20 -9.01
C VAL A 210 20.63 23.20 -7.56
N LEU A 211 19.90 22.56 -6.66
CA LEU A 211 20.25 22.49 -5.24
C LEU A 211 21.49 21.62 -4.98
N GLY A 212 21.78 20.66 -5.88
CA GLY A 212 22.89 19.73 -5.72
C GLY A 212 22.72 18.80 -4.51
N LEU A 213 23.84 18.25 -4.03
CA LEU A 213 23.91 17.43 -2.83
C LEU A 213 23.68 18.25 -1.56
N ILE A 214 22.91 17.67 -0.64
CA ILE A 214 22.75 18.16 0.73
C ILE A 214 24.08 18.15 1.50
N GLU A 215 24.14 18.89 2.61
CA GLU A 215 25.37 19.10 3.40
C GLU A 215 26.09 17.79 3.75
N ASP A 216 25.36 16.81 4.28
CA ASP A 216 25.92 15.51 4.69
C ASP A 216 26.51 14.69 3.53
N LEU A 217 26.19 15.06 2.28
CA LEU A 217 26.65 14.38 1.07
C LEU A 217 27.60 15.24 0.24
N LYS A 218 27.86 16.50 0.60
CA LYS A 218 28.73 17.41 -0.18
C LYS A 218 30.16 16.89 -0.34
N TRP A 219 30.64 16.08 0.61
CA TRP A 219 31.96 15.44 0.52
C TRP A 219 32.11 14.57 -0.73
N LEU A 220 31.01 14.09 -1.32
CA LEU A 220 31.03 13.34 -2.59
C LEU A 220 31.48 14.20 -3.78
N TYR A 221 31.42 15.53 -3.69
CA TYR A 221 31.97 16.42 -4.71
C TYR A 221 33.49 16.34 -4.84
N ASN A 222 34.18 15.77 -3.85
CA ASN A 222 35.60 15.44 -3.97
C ASN A 222 35.86 14.30 -4.97
N TYR A 223 34.83 13.51 -5.30
CA TYR A 223 34.91 12.37 -6.21
C TYR A 223 34.13 12.57 -7.50
N PHE A 224 33.02 13.31 -7.44
CA PHE A 224 32.10 13.50 -8.56
C PHE A 224 31.94 14.96 -8.92
N ASN A 225 32.02 15.27 -10.22
CA ASN A 225 31.83 16.63 -10.71
C ASN A 225 30.40 17.14 -10.39
N PRO A 226 30.25 18.28 -9.71
CA PRO A 226 28.94 18.83 -9.37
C PRO A 226 27.99 18.96 -10.57
N MET A 227 28.49 19.40 -11.74
CA MET A 227 27.67 19.56 -12.93
C MET A 227 27.03 18.24 -13.39
N VAL A 228 27.76 17.13 -13.24
CA VAL A 228 27.26 15.79 -13.57
C VAL A 228 26.19 15.36 -12.58
N VAL A 229 26.39 15.61 -11.28
CA VAL A 229 25.42 15.29 -10.22
C VAL A 229 24.11 16.09 -10.41
N GLN A 230 24.20 17.34 -10.85
CA GLN A 230 23.04 18.19 -11.09
C GLN A 230 22.22 17.72 -12.31
N LYS A 231 22.89 17.34 -13.41
CA LYS A 231 22.26 17.07 -14.73
C LYS A 231 22.46 15.64 -15.21
N MET A 232 22.43 14.68 -14.29
CA MET A 232 22.62 13.27 -14.62
C MET A 232 21.44 12.71 -15.45
N PRO A 233 21.67 12.08 -16.60
CA PRO A 233 20.59 11.42 -17.32
C PRO A 233 19.95 10.27 -16.52
N PRO A 234 18.66 9.94 -16.71
CA PRO A 234 17.93 8.97 -15.88
C PRO A 234 18.57 7.58 -15.78
N LYS A 235 19.26 7.13 -16.84
CA LYS A 235 19.93 5.82 -16.92
C LYS A 235 21.23 5.71 -16.10
N TYR A 236 21.77 6.83 -15.62
CA TYR A 236 22.97 6.84 -14.81
C TYR A 236 22.64 7.02 -13.33
N PHE A 237 23.60 6.71 -12.47
CA PHE A 237 23.51 6.91 -11.03
C PHE A 237 24.91 6.97 -10.42
N ILE A 238 25.01 7.59 -9.25
CA ILE A 238 26.13 7.37 -8.32
C ILE A 238 25.65 6.41 -7.24
N ILE A 239 26.52 5.48 -6.84
CA ILE A 239 26.27 4.56 -5.73
C ILE A 239 27.26 4.82 -4.61
N VAL A 240 26.75 4.86 -3.39
CA VAL A 240 27.51 4.93 -2.14
C VAL A 240 27.11 3.71 -1.33
N SER A 241 28.06 2.84 -1.02
CA SER A 241 27.79 1.71 -0.15
C SER A 241 28.06 2.05 1.31
N ARG A 242 27.42 1.30 2.21
CA ARG A 242 27.65 1.40 3.66
C ARG A 242 29.10 1.08 4.05
N SER A 243 29.83 0.30 3.25
CA SER A 243 31.25 0.01 3.48
C SER A 243 32.18 1.15 3.05
N GLY A 244 31.64 2.22 2.45
CA GLY A 244 32.39 3.38 1.96
C GLY A 244 32.85 3.26 0.50
N ALA A 245 32.39 2.24 -0.23
CA ALA A 245 32.67 2.14 -1.66
C ALA A 245 31.83 3.15 -2.46
N LEU A 246 32.44 3.74 -3.49
CA LEU A 246 31.82 4.76 -4.33
C LEU A 246 31.92 4.34 -5.79
N GLY A 247 30.82 4.45 -6.52
CA GLY A 247 30.80 4.10 -7.93
C GLY A 247 29.92 5.00 -8.77
N LEU A 248 30.23 5.06 -10.06
CA LEU A 248 29.35 5.59 -11.10
C LEU A 248 28.78 4.40 -11.86
N GLY A 249 27.47 4.36 -12.05
CA GLY A 249 26.84 3.24 -12.73
C GLY A 249 25.80 3.63 -13.76
N SER A 250 25.39 2.61 -14.50
CA SER A 250 24.30 2.68 -15.47
C SER A 250 23.46 1.42 -15.41
N PHE A 251 22.20 1.56 -15.81
CA PHE A 251 21.27 0.44 -15.92
C PHE A 251 20.47 0.54 -17.22
N PRO A 252 20.03 -0.59 -17.78
CA PRO A 252 19.02 -0.60 -18.83
C PRO A 252 17.75 0.05 -18.30
N TYR A 253 17.33 1.15 -18.91
CA TYR A 253 16.09 1.82 -18.50
C TYR A 253 14.90 0.96 -18.95
N PRO A 254 14.00 0.54 -18.04
CA PRO A 254 12.84 -0.27 -18.41
C PRO A 254 11.95 0.44 -19.44
N THR A 255 11.78 -0.15 -20.62
CA THR A 255 10.97 0.44 -21.70
C THR A 255 9.48 0.40 -21.40
N TRP A 256 9.07 -0.49 -20.49
CA TRP A 256 7.69 -0.68 -20.02
C TRP A 256 7.32 0.25 -18.85
N HIS A 257 8.23 1.14 -18.42
CA HIS A 257 7.99 2.10 -17.35
C HIS A 257 6.86 3.09 -17.70
N LYS A 258 6.05 3.47 -16.70
CA LYS A 258 4.93 4.42 -16.88
C LYS A 258 5.46 5.78 -17.34
N GLN A 259 4.81 6.37 -18.34
CA GLN A 259 5.15 7.71 -18.80
C GLN A 259 4.30 8.78 -18.09
N GLU A 260 4.83 9.99 -18.02
CA GLU A 260 4.10 11.15 -17.49
C GLU A 260 2.86 11.45 -18.34
N GLY A 261 1.72 11.71 -17.69
CA GLY A 261 0.44 11.94 -18.37
C GLY A 261 -0.24 10.67 -18.90
N GLU A 262 0.37 9.50 -18.76
CA GLU A 262 -0.25 8.22 -19.16
C GLU A 262 -1.36 7.80 -18.18
N ASP A 263 -2.50 7.37 -18.72
CA ASP A 263 -3.53 6.59 -18.02
C ASP A 263 -3.20 5.09 -18.13
N ILE A 264 -2.51 4.58 -17.11
CA ILE A 264 -2.02 3.20 -17.09
C ILE A 264 -3.16 2.18 -16.99
N LEU A 265 -4.26 2.50 -16.31
CA LEU A 265 -5.40 1.58 -16.14
C LEU A 265 -6.05 1.30 -17.50
N LYS A 266 -6.22 2.36 -18.31
CA LYS A 266 -6.74 2.23 -19.66
C LYS A 266 -5.79 1.48 -20.57
N SER A 267 -4.47 1.70 -20.46
CA SER A 267 -3.49 1.07 -21.35
C SER A 267 -3.34 -0.44 -21.11
N ILE A 268 -3.50 -0.88 -19.86
CA ILE A 268 -3.46 -2.31 -19.47
C ILE A 268 -4.85 -2.98 -19.44
N GLY A 269 -5.92 -2.23 -19.68
CA GLY A 269 -7.29 -2.76 -19.77
C GLY A 269 -7.93 -3.14 -18.42
N ILE A 270 -7.48 -2.55 -17.31
CA ILE A 270 -8.10 -2.77 -15.99
C ILE A 270 -9.28 -1.80 -15.82
N LYS A 271 -10.43 -2.33 -15.41
CA LYS A 271 -11.59 -1.53 -14.99
C LYS A 271 -11.76 -1.64 -13.48
N VAL A 272 -11.98 -0.49 -12.84
CA VAL A 272 -12.13 -0.38 -11.39
C VAL A 272 -13.47 0.28 -11.09
N GLU A 273 -14.24 -0.35 -10.21
CA GLU A 273 -15.49 0.19 -9.68
C GLU A 273 -15.33 0.38 -8.16
N TYR A 274 -15.62 1.59 -7.70
CA TYR A 274 -15.49 1.98 -6.30
C TYR A 274 -16.85 1.92 -5.62
N GLY A 275 -16.98 1.07 -4.61
CA GLY A 275 -18.12 1.04 -3.72
C GLY A 275 -18.11 2.20 -2.71
N GLU A 276 -19.17 2.30 -1.92
CA GLU A 276 -19.23 3.24 -0.82
C GLU A 276 -18.69 2.60 0.47
N MET A 277 -17.82 3.29 1.20
CA MET A 277 -17.29 2.80 2.48
C MET A 277 -18.36 2.83 3.60
N PRO A 278 -18.39 1.82 4.48
CA PRO A 278 -19.10 1.89 5.75
C PRO A 278 -18.66 3.12 6.54
N LYS A 279 -19.61 3.88 7.07
CA LYS A 279 -19.37 4.98 7.99
C LYS A 279 -19.14 4.41 9.38
N GLU A 280 -18.01 4.78 9.98
CA GLU A 280 -17.74 4.50 11.37
C GLU A 280 -18.51 5.44 12.31
N ALA A 281 -18.54 5.05 13.58
CA ALA A 281 -19.20 5.79 14.64
C ALA A 281 -18.30 6.93 15.12
N GLU A 282 -18.73 8.17 14.86
CA GLU A 282 -18.07 9.40 15.29
C GLU A 282 -18.42 9.72 16.75
N ASP A 283 -17.41 10.03 17.56
CA ASP A 283 -17.64 10.56 18.90
C ASP A 283 -17.92 12.07 18.83
N LYS A 284 -19.12 12.49 19.23
CA LYS A 284 -19.51 13.90 19.33
C LYS A 284 -19.41 14.44 20.76
N GLY A 285 -18.63 13.77 21.62
CA GLY A 285 -18.34 14.12 23.00
C GLY A 285 -19.48 13.79 23.97
N ARG A 286 -20.72 14.19 23.66
CA ARG A 286 -21.91 13.86 24.47
C ARG A 286 -22.51 12.50 24.12
N PHE A 287 -22.26 12.02 22.90
CA PHE A 287 -22.75 10.74 22.40
C PHE A 287 -21.90 10.29 21.21
N LYS A 288 -21.79 8.98 21.03
CA LYS A 288 -21.18 8.35 19.86
C LYS A 288 -22.26 8.05 18.82
N THR A 289 -22.09 8.45 17.56
CA THR A 289 -23.04 8.08 16.49
C THR A 289 -23.04 6.57 16.26
N ILE A 290 -24.02 6.07 15.50
CA ILE A 290 -24.09 4.65 15.12
C ILE A 290 -23.37 4.45 13.79
N SER A 291 -22.47 3.48 13.76
CA SER A 291 -21.78 3.07 12.53
C SER A 291 -22.72 2.29 11.62
N ASP A 292 -22.40 2.17 10.33
CA ASP A 292 -23.18 1.34 9.41
C ASP A 292 -23.16 -0.15 9.83
N ASN A 293 -22.08 -0.62 10.46
CA ASN A 293 -21.98 -1.97 11.05
C ASN A 293 -22.92 -2.13 12.25
N GLU A 294 -22.92 -1.17 13.17
CA GLU A 294 -23.82 -1.19 14.33
C GLU A 294 -25.30 -1.06 13.89
N HIS A 295 -25.56 -0.29 12.83
CA HIS A 295 -26.89 -0.23 12.22
C HIS A 295 -27.31 -1.61 11.67
N ALA A 296 -26.47 -2.28 10.88
CA ALA A 296 -26.80 -3.60 10.35
C ALA A 296 -26.98 -4.65 11.46
N GLU A 297 -26.21 -4.55 12.55
CA GLU A 297 -26.37 -5.43 13.72
C GLU A 297 -27.70 -5.18 14.45
N ILE A 298 -28.13 -3.91 14.60
CA ILE A 298 -29.47 -3.59 15.13
C ILE A 298 -30.56 -4.28 14.29
N ILE A 299 -30.44 -4.22 12.96
CA ILE A 299 -31.40 -4.84 12.05
C ILE A 299 -31.38 -6.36 12.18
N ARG A 300 -30.19 -6.98 12.23
CA ARG A 300 -30.01 -8.41 12.43
C ARG A 300 -30.66 -8.90 13.73
N LEU A 301 -30.34 -8.26 14.87
CA LEU A 301 -30.88 -8.61 16.18
C LEU A 301 -32.41 -8.46 16.25
N TYR A 302 -32.94 -7.44 15.57
CA TYR A 302 -34.38 -7.21 15.52
C TYR A 302 -35.13 -8.25 14.67
N PHE A 303 -34.51 -8.73 13.60
CA PHE A 303 -35.14 -9.65 12.64
C PHE A 303 -34.90 -11.12 12.97
N GLU A 304 -33.64 -11.54 13.15
CA GLU A 304 -33.25 -12.93 13.39
C GLU A 304 -33.55 -13.37 14.82
N GLU A 305 -33.05 -12.61 15.78
CA GLU A 305 -33.12 -12.97 17.20
C GLU A 305 -34.46 -12.57 17.84
N MET A 306 -35.36 -11.95 17.06
CA MET A 306 -36.69 -11.52 17.48
C MET A 306 -36.70 -10.70 18.77
N LEU A 307 -35.60 -10.00 19.08
CA LEU A 307 -35.47 -9.21 20.29
C LEU A 307 -36.38 -7.97 20.24
N SER A 308 -36.83 -7.54 21.41
CA SER A 308 -37.51 -6.27 21.59
C SER A 308 -36.51 -5.11 21.48
N MET A 309 -37.01 -3.90 21.20
CA MET A 309 -36.15 -2.71 21.12
C MET A 309 -35.41 -2.42 22.43
N HIS A 310 -35.97 -2.85 23.56
CA HIS A 310 -35.35 -2.65 24.86
C HIS A 310 -34.16 -3.61 25.07
N GLU A 311 -34.32 -4.88 24.72
CA GLU A 311 -33.25 -5.89 24.83
C GLU A 311 -32.07 -5.57 23.89
N ILE A 312 -32.35 -5.10 22.67
CA ILE A 312 -31.30 -4.64 21.74
C ILE A 312 -30.56 -3.44 22.32
N ALA A 313 -31.30 -2.49 22.90
CA ALA A 313 -30.74 -1.29 23.51
C ALA A 313 -29.82 -1.62 24.69
N GLU A 314 -30.21 -2.56 25.57
CA GLU A 314 -29.36 -3.05 26.65
C GLU A 314 -28.10 -3.74 26.12
N ARG A 315 -28.26 -4.64 25.13
CA ARG A 315 -27.14 -5.41 24.57
C ARG A 315 -26.10 -4.54 23.88
N LEU A 316 -26.54 -3.55 23.12
CA LEU A 316 -25.66 -2.61 22.40
C LEU A 316 -25.28 -1.39 23.24
N LYS A 317 -25.77 -1.28 24.48
CA LYS A 317 -25.58 -0.12 25.37
C LYS A 317 -26.01 1.20 24.73
N ARG A 318 -27.13 1.17 24.01
CA ARG A 318 -27.75 2.33 23.34
C ARG A 318 -29.11 2.65 23.94
N SER A 319 -29.69 3.78 23.56
CA SER A 319 -31.08 4.09 23.95
C SER A 319 -32.07 3.32 23.07
N SER A 320 -33.19 2.89 23.64
CA SER A 320 -34.29 2.24 22.89
C SER A 320 -34.84 3.13 21.79
N ARG A 321 -34.86 4.45 22.00
CA ARG A 321 -35.21 5.45 20.98
C ARG A 321 -34.28 5.37 19.79
N THR A 322 -32.98 5.30 20.02
CA THR A 322 -31.97 5.19 18.95
C THR A 322 -32.20 3.93 18.12
N VAL A 323 -32.40 2.78 18.78
CA VAL A 323 -32.71 1.51 18.09
C VAL A 323 -33.97 1.65 17.23
N MET A 324 -35.03 2.23 17.77
CA MET A 324 -36.29 2.46 17.04
C MET A 324 -36.08 3.36 15.81
N GLU A 325 -35.33 4.45 15.95
CA GLU A 325 -35.04 5.40 14.86
C GLU A 325 -34.29 4.72 13.73
N HIS A 326 -33.31 3.86 14.02
CA HIS A 326 -32.58 3.12 13.00
C HIS A 326 -33.45 2.07 12.29
N ILE A 327 -34.33 1.34 13.00
CA ILE A 327 -35.26 0.39 12.36
C ILE A 327 -36.26 1.13 11.47
N LYS A 328 -36.84 2.24 11.96
CA LYS A 328 -37.74 3.08 11.14
C LYS A 328 -37.03 3.67 9.92
N GLY A 329 -35.80 4.15 10.12
CA GLY A 329 -34.97 4.71 9.07
C GLY A 329 -34.60 3.70 7.99
N HIS A 330 -34.34 2.45 8.39
CA HIS A 330 -34.09 1.33 7.48
C HIS A 330 -35.30 1.07 6.57
N ASP A 331 -36.47 0.79 7.15
CA ASP A 331 -37.68 0.49 6.38
C ASP A 331 -38.05 1.67 5.46
N ALA A 332 -37.99 2.91 5.96
CA ALA A 332 -38.26 4.10 5.16
C ALA A 332 -37.23 4.34 4.03
N ALA A 333 -36.02 3.81 4.15
CA ALA A 333 -35.03 3.84 3.07
C ALA A 333 -35.31 2.75 2.02
N VAL A 334 -35.66 1.54 2.47
CA VAL A 334 -36.05 0.43 1.59
C VAL A 334 -37.33 0.77 0.82
N GLU A 335 -38.35 1.35 1.46
CA GLU A 335 -39.59 1.78 0.78
C GLU A 335 -39.33 2.85 -0.30
N ARG A 336 -38.41 3.78 -0.03
CA ARG A 336 -38.14 4.91 -0.92
C ARG A 336 -37.24 4.55 -2.10
N SER A 337 -36.21 3.75 -1.84
CA SER A 337 -35.09 3.54 -2.77
C SER A 337 -34.92 2.07 -3.18
N GLY A 338 -35.74 1.16 -2.65
CA GLY A 338 -35.60 -0.29 -2.82
C GLY A 338 -34.48 -0.93 -2.01
N PHE A 339 -33.66 -0.13 -1.31
CA PHE A 339 -32.58 -0.60 -0.44
C PHE A 339 -32.24 0.41 0.66
N CYS A 340 -31.69 -0.08 1.77
CA CYS A 340 -31.11 0.73 2.84
C CYS A 340 -29.62 1.02 2.55
N PRO A 341 -29.20 2.30 2.41
CA PRO A 341 -27.80 2.64 2.10
C PRO A 341 -26.78 2.19 3.15
N ALA A 342 -27.14 2.21 4.44
CA ALA A 342 -26.25 1.74 5.51
C ALA A 342 -26.04 0.22 5.43
N CYS A 343 -27.14 -0.56 5.32
CA CYS A 343 -27.06 -2.01 5.13
C CYS A 343 -26.41 -2.42 3.81
N LYS A 344 -26.57 -1.62 2.73
CA LYS A 344 -25.93 -1.87 1.44
C LYS A 344 -24.41 -1.72 1.52
N ARG A 345 -23.91 -0.69 2.23
CA ARG A 345 -22.48 -0.41 2.40
C ARG A 345 -21.73 -1.51 3.16
N VAL A 346 -22.40 -2.19 4.09
CA VAL A 346 -21.84 -3.33 4.84
C VAL A 346 -22.26 -4.69 4.28
N GLN A 347 -22.82 -4.71 3.07
CA GLN A 347 -23.29 -5.93 2.38
C GLN A 347 -24.24 -6.81 3.22
N SER A 348 -25.05 -6.22 4.11
CA SER A 348 -26.01 -6.95 4.93
C SER A 348 -27.06 -7.67 4.08
N GLN A 349 -27.43 -8.89 4.48
CA GLN A 349 -28.50 -9.67 3.84
C GLN A 349 -29.87 -8.97 3.88
N TYR A 350 -30.06 -8.03 4.82
CA TYR A 350 -31.31 -7.30 5.02
C TYR A 350 -31.43 -6.01 4.22
N LYS A 351 -30.45 -5.70 3.37
CA LYS A 351 -30.37 -4.42 2.66
C LYS A 351 -31.62 -4.05 1.84
N ASN A 352 -32.40 -5.02 1.36
CA ASN A 352 -33.58 -4.78 0.52
C ASN A 352 -34.89 -5.27 1.18
N VAL A 353 -34.87 -5.57 2.49
CA VAL A 353 -35.99 -6.22 3.19
C VAL A 353 -36.70 -5.20 4.09
N LEU A 354 -38.04 -5.20 4.03
CA LEU A 354 -38.88 -4.45 4.97
C LEU A 354 -39.04 -5.24 6.26
N ILE A 355 -38.17 -4.93 7.22
CA ILE A 355 -37.92 -5.76 8.39
C ILE A 355 -39.15 -5.84 9.30
N LYS A 356 -39.90 -4.75 9.47
CA LYS A 356 -41.13 -4.80 10.26
C LYS A 356 -42.23 -5.65 9.64
N GLN A 357 -42.39 -5.58 8.32
CA GLN A 357 -43.42 -6.32 7.61
C GLN A 357 -43.11 -7.82 7.62
N GLU A 358 -41.86 -8.19 7.30
CA GLU A 358 -41.44 -9.58 7.33
C GLU A 358 -41.44 -10.16 8.75
N ARG A 359 -41.05 -9.37 9.76
CA ARG A 359 -41.15 -9.81 11.15
C ARG A 359 -42.59 -10.05 11.60
N ALA A 360 -43.55 -9.22 11.16
CA ALA A 360 -44.96 -9.43 11.46
C ALA A 360 -45.48 -10.73 10.85
N LYS A 361 -45.11 -11.03 9.59
CA LYS A 361 -45.46 -12.31 8.94
C LYS A 361 -44.93 -13.52 9.69
N ILE A 362 -43.68 -13.47 10.17
CA ILE A 362 -43.10 -14.58 10.94
C ILE A 362 -43.81 -14.76 12.28
N LYS A 363 -44.20 -13.66 12.95
CA LYS A 363 -44.98 -13.73 14.20
C LYS A 363 -46.40 -14.25 14.02
N GLU A 364 -46.98 -14.13 12.84
CA GLU A 364 -48.29 -14.70 12.52
C GLU A 364 -48.19 -16.19 12.13
N ALA A 365 -47.00 -16.64 11.73
CA ALA A 365 -46.73 -18.03 11.33
C ALA A 365 -46.24 -18.92 12.49
N LEU A 366 -45.80 -18.33 13.60
CA LEU A 366 -45.43 -18.98 14.87
C LEU A 366 -46.59 -18.92 15.85
#